data_AF-A0A3N7HCY7-F1
#
_entry.id   AF-A0A3N7HCY7-F1
#
_cell.length_a   1.000
_cell.length_b   1.000
_cell.length_c   1.000
_cell.angle_alpha   90.00
_cell.angle_beta   90.00
_cell.angle_gamma   90.00
#
_symmetry.space_group_name_H-M   'P 1'
#
loop_
_entity.id
_entity.type
_entity.pdbx_description
1 polymer ?
#
loop_
_entity_poly.entity_id
_entity_poly.type
_entity_poly.pdbx_seq_one_letter_code
_entity_poly.pdbx_strand_id
1 'polypeptide(L)'
;MIGNVMVDARSTGKYYHFVRLMGRAASHITLECALQTHPNIAIIGEEVAAKKLTLKNVTDYIVNVICKRSGLGYNYGVILIPEGLIDFIPEVQHLIAELNEVLAHDVVDEGGQWKKKLTNQSLQLFEFLPPAIQEQLMLERDPHGNVQVAKIETEKMLIQMVETELEKRKQEGSYKGHFKGQSHFFGYEGRCGLPTNFDSTYCYALGYGAGALLHIGKTGLISSVGNLGAPVAEWTVGGTALTSLMDVERRHGKFKPVIKKAMVELEGAPFKKFASLRDEWALKNRYISPGPIQFMGPGSDAISHTLLLELGADA
;
A
#
# COMPACT_ATOMS: atom_id res chain seq x y z
N MET A 1 14.90 -4.65 2.63
CA MET A 1 15.21 -3.89 1.38
C MET A 1 15.04 -2.39 1.55
N ILE A 2 13.87 -1.91 2.01
CA ILE A 2 13.59 -0.48 2.23
C ILE A 2 14.68 0.20 3.09
N GLY A 3 15.08 -0.41 4.21
CA GLY A 3 16.17 0.12 5.04
C GLY A 3 17.50 0.32 4.30
N ASN A 4 17.84 -0.54 3.35
CA ASN A 4 19.05 -0.38 2.52
C ASN A 4 18.90 0.81 1.57
N VAL A 5 17.72 1.00 0.98
CA VAL A 5 17.40 2.16 0.14
C VAL A 5 17.51 3.46 0.94
N MET A 6 17.07 3.45 2.20
CA MET A 6 17.21 4.61 3.09
C MET A 6 18.67 4.94 3.42
N VAL A 7 19.51 3.92 3.65
CA VAL A 7 20.95 4.11 3.84
C VAL A 7 21.60 4.68 2.59
N ASP A 8 21.22 4.21 1.39
CA ASP A 8 21.71 4.73 0.12
C ASP A 8 21.28 6.20 -0.11
N ALA A 9 20.00 6.50 0.15
CA ALA A 9 19.46 7.86 0.05
C ALA A 9 20.22 8.83 0.97
N ARG A 10 20.49 8.41 2.22
CA ARG A 10 21.29 9.19 3.18
C ARG A 10 22.75 9.36 2.75
N SER A 11 23.33 8.34 2.13
CA SER A 11 24.76 8.34 1.73
C SER A 11 25.00 9.20 0.50
N THR A 12 24.07 9.18 -0.47
CA THR A 12 24.20 9.95 -1.71
C THR A 12 23.65 11.37 -1.60
N GLY A 13 22.66 11.58 -0.74
CA GLY A 13 22.09 12.89 -0.44
C GLY A 13 21.27 13.54 -1.57
N LYS A 14 20.94 12.80 -2.64
CA LYS A 14 20.45 13.37 -3.90
C LYS A 14 19.15 12.78 -4.48
N TYR A 15 18.65 11.68 -3.92
CA TYR A 15 17.53 10.93 -4.49
C TYR A 15 16.32 10.89 -3.57
N TYR A 16 15.13 11.02 -4.16
CA TYR A 16 13.88 10.65 -3.52
C TYR A 16 13.42 9.30 -4.07
N HIS A 17 13.38 8.29 -3.21
CA HIS A 17 12.98 6.94 -3.59
C HIS A 17 11.49 6.74 -3.31
N PHE A 18 10.72 6.43 -4.35
CA PHE A 18 9.31 6.09 -4.29
C PHE A 18 9.21 4.58 -4.38
N VAL A 19 8.84 3.95 -3.26
CA VAL A 19 8.77 2.50 -3.11
C VAL A 19 7.32 2.08 -3.10
N ARG A 20 6.85 1.52 -4.21
CA ARG A 20 5.56 0.84 -4.27
C ARG A 20 5.68 -0.52 -3.59
N LEU A 21 4.77 -0.80 -2.68
CA LEU A 21 4.69 -2.06 -1.95
C LEU A 21 3.44 -2.80 -2.38
N MET A 22 3.60 -4.09 -2.61
CA MET A 22 2.47 -4.95 -2.91
C MET A 22 1.44 -4.91 -1.77
N GLY A 23 0.16 -4.87 -2.13
CA GLY A 23 -0.92 -4.72 -1.17
C GLY A 23 -2.16 -4.16 -1.86
N ARG A 24 -2.78 -4.97 -2.73
CA ARG A 24 -3.87 -4.50 -3.62
C ARG A 24 -5.03 -3.90 -2.84
N ALA A 25 -5.48 -4.58 -1.79
CA ALA A 25 -6.74 -4.24 -1.14
C ALA A 25 -6.58 -3.43 0.14
N ALA A 26 -5.44 -3.49 0.83
CA ALA A 26 -5.25 -2.89 2.14
C ALA A 26 -3.78 -2.47 2.32
N SER A 27 -3.54 -1.48 3.19
CA SER A 27 -2.20 -0.92 3.39
C SER A 27 -1.40 -1.59 4.51
N HIS A 28 -1.78 -2.79 4.97
CA HIS A 28 -1.10 -3.51 6.07
C HIS A 28 0.41 -3.65 5.87
N ILE A 29 0.84 -4.04 4.66
CA ILE A 29 2.27 -4.20 4.33
C ILE A 29 2.98 -2.85 4.36
N THR A 30 2.35 -1.80 3.82
CA THR A 30 2.91 -0.44 3.85
C THR A 30 3.05 0.10 5.26
N LEU A 31 2.06 -0.13 6.12
CA LEU A 31 2.07 0.28 7.51
C LEU A 31 3.16 -0.44 8.30
N GLU A 32 3.23 -1.77 8.17
CA GLU A 32 4.28 -2.57 8.81
C GLU A 32 5.67 -2.13 8.37
N CYS A 33 5.89 -1.96 7.06
CA CYS A 33 7.15 -1.47 6.54
C CYS A 33 7.49 -0.07 7.05
N ALA A 34 6.49 0.80 7.23
CA ALA A 34 6.70 2.13 7.79
C ALA A 34 7.13 2.07 9.26
N LEU A 35 6.48 1.22 10.07
CA LEU A 35 6.84 1.00 11.48
C LEU A 35 8.25 0.42 11.63
N GLN A 36 8.68 -0.48 10.74
CA GLN A 36 10.00 -1.09 10.81
C GLN A 36 11.14 -0.19 10.30
N THR A 37 10.86 0.78 9.43
CA THR A 37 11.93 1.50 8.69
C THR A 37 11.92 3.02 8.86
N HIS A 38 10.83 3.60 9.36
CA HIS A 38 10.66 5.04 9.59
C HIS A 38 10.90 5.91 8.34
N PRO A 39 10.14 5.68 7.24
CA PRO A 39 10.25 6.49 6.03
C PRO A 39 9.82 7.93 6.28
N ASN A 40 10.26 8.84 5.40
CA ASN A 40 9.82 10.23 5.50
C ASN A 40 8.34 10.36 5.18
N ILE A 41 7.85 9.53 4.26
CA ILE A 41 6.43 9.49 3.91
C ILE A 41 6.02 8.04 3.79
N ALA A 42 4.88 7.68 4.37
CA ALA A 42 4.15 6.47 4.03
C ALA A 42 2.68 6.86 3.85
N ILE A 43 2.09 6.43 2.73
CA ILE A 43 0.68 6.68 2.44
C ILE A 43 -0.13 5.48 2.88
N ILE A 44 -1.20 5.72 3.64
CA ILE A 44 -2.16 4.69 4.05
C ILE A 44 -3.45 4.92 3.26
N GLY A 45 -3.79 3.99 2.36
CA GLY A 45 -4.95 4.10 1.48
C GLY A 45 -6.25 4.29 2.25
N GLU A 46 -6.42 3.59 3.36
CA GLU A 46 -7.59 3.70 4.24
C GLU A 46 -7.77 5.12 4.79
N GLU A 47 -6.67 5.81 5.14
CA GLU A 47 -6.71 7.20 5.59
C GLU A 47 -7.07 8.16 4.44
N VAL A 48 -6.53 7.90 3.23
CA VAL A 48 -6.85 8.65 2.00
C VAL A 48 -8.34 8.58 1.68
N ALA A 49 -8.92 7.38 1.73
CA ALA A 49 -10.35 7.16 1.50
C ALA A 49 -11.21 7.82 2.59
N ALA A 50 -10.87 7.63 3.88
CA ALA A 50 -11.62 8.18 5.00
C ALA A 50 -11.67 9.72 4.97
N LYS A 51 -10.57 10.36 4.59
CA LYS A 51 -10.46 11.83 4.46
C LYS A 51 -10.92 12.36 3.10
N LYS A 52 -11.33 11.49 2.17
CA LYS A 52 -11.72 11.81 0.79
C LYS A 52 -10.66 12.68 0.08
N LEU A 53 -9.39 12.34 0.28
CA LEU A 53 -8.29 13.10 -0.33
C LEU A 53 -8.28 12.89 -1.85
N THR A 54 -8.00 13.97 -2.59
CA THR A 54 -7.79 13.93 -4.03
C THR A 54 -6.36 13.50 -4.35
N LEU A 55 -6.12 13.10 -5.59
CA LEU A 55 -4.78 12.80 -6.07
C LEU A 55 -3.88 14.03 -5.95
N LYS A 56 -4.43 15.23 -6.21
CA LYS A 56 -3.73 16.50 -5.97
C LYS A 56 -3.36 16.68 -4.50
N ASN A 57 -4.24 16.37 -3.54
CA ASN A 57 -3.91 16.48 -2.12
C ASN A 57 -2.75 15.56 -1.72
N VAL A 58 -2.71 14.34 -2.26
CA VAL A 58 -1.62 13.39 -2.03
C VAL A 58 -0.31 13.94 -2.60
N THR A 59 -0.32 14.44 -3.84
CA THR A 59 0.86 15.08 -4.47
C THR A 59 1.31 16.30 -3.68
N ASP A 60 0.39 17.20 -3.32
CA ASP A 60 0.69 18.42 -2.55
C ASP A 60 1.33 18.07 -1.20
N TYR A 61 0.85 17.03 -0.52
CA TYR A 61 1.44 16.56 0.74
C TYR A 61 2.89 16.13 0.56
N ILE A 62 3.18 15.32 -0.47
CA ILE A 62 4.55 14.89 -0.79
C ILE A 62 5.44 16.10 -1.10
N VAL A 63 4.98 16.99 -1.97
CA VAL A 63 5.72 18.20 -2.36
C VAL A 63 5.99 19.10 -1.16
N ASN A 64 5.00 19.29 -0.28
CA ASN A 64 5.15 20.12 0.91
C ASN A 64 6.23 19.57 1.86
N VAL A 65 6.29 18.25 2.05
CA VAL A 65 7.35 17.62 2.85
C VAL A 65 8.70 17.78 2.16
N ILE A 66 8.81 17.57 0.84
CA ILE A 66 10.04 17.77 0.07
C ILE A 66 10.55 19.21 0.19
N CYS A 67 9.69 20.21 0.04
CA CYS A 67 10.06 21.62 0.18
C CYS A 67 10.57 21.93 1.59
N LYS A 68 9.88 21.46 2.63
CA LYS A 68 10.31 21.64 4.03
C LYS A 68 11.67 20.99 4.28
N ARG A 69 11.88 19.76 3.79
CA ARG A 69 13.16 19.03 3.90
C ARG A 69 14.27 19.74 3.15
N SER A 70 14.00 20.26 1.96
CA SER A 70 14.96 21.04 1.17
C SER A 70 15.38 22.31 1.92
N GLY A 71 14.45 22.98 2.62
CA GLY A 71 14.76 24.10 3.52
C GLY A 71 15.68 23.74 4.70
N LEU A 72 15.69 22.46 5.11
CA LEU A 72 16.61 21.91 6.11
C LEU A 72 17.92 21.38 5.51
N GLY A 73 18.13 21.55 4.20
CA GLY A 73 19.30 21.04 3.48
C GLY A 73 19.21 19.57 3.05
N TYR A 74 18.05 18.91 3.23
CA TYR A 74 17.83 17.54 2.81
C TYR A 74 17.13 17.46 1.45
N ASN A 75 17.89 17.11 0.40
CA ASN A 75 17.38 16.90 -0.96
C ASN A 75 17.21 15.40 -1.31
N TYR A 76 16.92 14.59 -0.28
CA TYR A 76 16.69 13.16 -0.42
C TYR A 76 15.60 12.69 0.55
N GLY A 77 15.04 11.51 0.26
CA GLY A 77 14.06 10.88 1.14
C GLY A 77 13.53 9.57 0.59
N VAL A 78 12.72 8.89 1.40
CA VAL A 78 12.05 7.64 1.04
C VAL A 78 10.55 7.75 1.31
N ILE A 79 9.77 7.33 0.32
CA ILE A 79 8.31 7.44 0.26
C ILE A 79 7.74 6.05 0.01
N LEU A 80 6.90 5.54 0.90
CA LEU A 80 6.23 4.24 0.75
C LEU A 80 4.80 4.43 0.24
N ILE A 81 4.44 3.67 -0.78
CA ILE A 81 3.15 3.77 -1.48
C ILE A 81 2.51 2.38 -1.55
N PRO A 82 1.27 2.19 -1.09
CA PRO A 82 0.56 0.94 -1.30
C PRO A 82 0.20 0.82 -2.78
N GLU A 83 0.41 -0.35 -3.38
CA GLU A 83 0.06 -0.63 -4.77
C GLU A 83 -1.40 -0.29 -5.10
N GLY A 84 -2.31 -0.55 -4.18
CA GLY A 84 -3.73 -0.27 -4.32
C GLY A 84 -4.13 1.20 -4.13
N LEU A 85 -3.21 2.15 -3.95
CA LEU A 85 -3.54 3.54 -3.57
C LEU A 85 -4.63 4.18 -4.45
N ILE A 86 -4.61 3.90 -5.76
CA ILE A 86 -5.57 4.46 -6.71
C ILE A 86 -7.00 4.01 -6.39
N ASP A 87 -7.20 2.78 -5.91
CA ASP A 87 -8.50 2.27 -5.48
C ASP A 87 -9.01 2.96 -4.21
N PHE A 88 -8.20 3.73 -3.50
CA PHE A 88 -8.62 4.47 -2.31
C PHE A 88 -8.95 5.95 -2.57
N ILE A 89 -8.69 6.46 -3.79
CA ILE A 89 -8.95 7.86 -4.15
C ILE A 89 -10.32 7.95 -4.83
N PRO A 90 -11.35 8.56 -4.20
CA PRO A 90 -12.73 8.50 -4.70
C PRO A 90 -12.92 9.09 -6.11
N GLU A 91 -12.23 10.19 -6.43
CA GLU A 91 -12.31 10.81 -7.77
C GLU A 91 -11.74 9.90 -8.86
N VAL A 92 -10.71 9.08 -8.54
CA VAL A 92 -10.16 8.14 -9.51
C VAL A 92 -11.06 6.92 -9.66
N GLN A 93 -11.69 6.44 -8.58
CA GLN A 93 -12.71 5.40 -8.67
C GLN A 93 -13.88 5.83 -9.58
N HIS A 94 -14.32 7.09 -9.45
CA HIS A 94 -15.38 7.65 -10.29
C HIS A 94 -14.96 7.71 -11.76
N LEU A 95 -13.76 8.24 -12.03
CA LEU A 95 -13.18 8.24 -13.38
C LEU A 95 -13.09 6.82 -13.96
N ILE A 96 -12.61 5.85 -13.19
CA ILE A 96 -12.52 4.44 -13.63
C ILE A 96 -13.90 3.87 -13.97
N ALA A 97 -14.93 4.18 -13.16
CA ALA A 97 -16.29 3.73 -13.42
C ALA A 97 -16.84 4.32 -14.73
N GLU A 98 -16.68 5.62 -14.96
CA GLU A 98 -17.08 6.26 -16.22
C GLU A 98 -16.32 5.68 -17.43
N LEU A 99 -15.01 5.50 -17.31
CA LEU A 99 -14.19 4.87 -18.35
C LEU A 99 -14.65 3.43 -18.65
N ASN A 100 -15.07 2.68 -17.64
CA ASN A 100 -15.58 1.31 -17.86
C ASN A 100 -16.89 1.31 -18.64
N GLU A 101 -17.79 2.27 -18.39
CA GLU A 101 -19.04 2.38 -19.14
C GLU A 101 -18.78 2.74 -20.60
N VAL A 102 -17.85 3.67 -20.85
CA VAL A 102 -17.43 4.08 -22.20
C VAL A 102 -16.81 2.90 -22.96
N LEU A 103 -15.86 2.19 -22.35
CA LEU A 103 -15.17 1.05 -22.98
C LEU A 103 -16.06 -0.16 -23.22
N ALA A 104 -17.12 -0.34 -22.43
CA ALA A 104 -18.04 -1.47 -22.58
C ALA A 104 -19.03 -1.30 -23.76
N HIS A 105 -19.33 -0.05 -24.15
CA HIS A 105 -20.37 0.24 -25.14
C HIS A 105 -19.84 0.81 -26.46
N ASP A 106 -18.67 1.44 -26.46
CA ASP A 106 -18.15 2.15 -27.63
C ASP A 106 -16.76 1.66 -28.05
N VAL A 107 -16.52 1.64 -29.37
CA VAL A 107 -15.17 1.58 -29.91
C VAL A 107 -14.52 2.93 -29.60
N VAL A 108 -13.46 2.95 -28.79
CA VAL A 108 -12.68 4.16 -28.50
C VAL A 108 -12.25 4.77 -29.82
N ASP A 109 -12.80 5.93 -30.15
CA ASP A 109 -12.49 6.61 -31.40
C ASP A 109 -11.11 7.26 -31.31
N GLU A 110 -10.26 7.05 -32.33
CA GLU A 110 -8.92 7.66 -32.40
C GLU A 110 -8.97 9.21 -32.34
N GLY A 111 -10.13 9.81 -32.66
CA GLY A 111 -10.40 11.25 -32.60
C GLY A 111 -10.72 11.80 -31.21
N GLY A 112 -10.81 10.97 -30.16
CA GLY A 112 -10.98 11.40 -28.78
C GLY A 112 -12.35 12.00 -28.43
N GLN A 113 -13.40 11.75 -29.23
CA GLN A 113 -14.76 12.22 -28.93
C GLN A 113 -15.33 11.57 -27.67
N TRP A 114 -14.89 10.38 -27.31
CA TRP A 114 -15.25 9.71 -26.06
C TRP A 114 -14.97 10.57 -24.81
N LYS A 115 -13.98 11.49 -24.86
CA LYS A 115 -13.69 12.41 -23.75
C LYS A 115 -14.88 13.31 -23.39
N LYS A 116 -15.76 13.60 -24.35
CA LYS A 116 -16.98 14.41 -24.12
C LYS A 116 -18.05 13.67 -23.31
N LYS A 117 -17.92 12.34 -23.16
CA LYS A 117 -18.84 11.51 -22.37
C LYS A 117 -18.47 11.50 -20.89
N LEU A 118 -17.24 11.88 -20.54
CA LEU A 118 -16.82 12.04 -19.16
C LEU A 118 -17.44 13.30 -18.55
N THR A 119 -17.68 13.27 -17.24
CA THR A 119 -18.01 14.49 -16.51
C THR A 119 -16.83 15.47 -16.54
N ASN A 120 -17.11 16.77 -16.39
CA ASN A 120 -16.05 17.80 -16.39
C ASN A 120 -14.96 17.54 -15.33
N GLN A 121 -15.33 16.98 -14.18
CA GLN A 121 -14.39 16.64 -13.11
C GLN A 121 -13.50 15.46 -13.51
N SER A 122 -14.08 14.38 -14.03
CA SER A 122 -13.33 13.23 -14.54
C SER A 122 -12.42 13.60 -15.71
N LEU A 123 -12.87 14.47 -16.61
CA LEU A 123 -12.06 14.95 -17.73
C LEU A 123 -10.85 15.75 -17.24
N GLN A 124 -11.05 16.68 -16.29
CA GLN A 124 -9.95 17.43 -15.68
C GLN A 124 -8.95 16.52 -14.97
N LEU A 125 -9.44 15.52 -14.24
CA LEU A 125 -8.57 14.52 -13.59
C LEU A 125 -7.81 13.70 -14.64
N PHE A 126 -8.48 13.24 -15.69
CA PHE A 126 -7.85 12.48 -16.77
C PHE A 126 -6.74 13.28 -17.46
N GLU A 127 -6.99 14.56 -17.76
CA GLU A 127 -6.00 15.47 -18.36
C GLU A 127 -4.86 15.82 -17.39
N PHE A 128 -5.10 15.80 -16.08
CA PHE A 128 -4.08 16.01 -15.05
C PHE A 128 -3.15 14.80 -14.89
N LEU A 129 -3.61 13.58 -15.22
CA LEU A 129 -2.78 12.38 -15.16
C LEU A 129 -1.69 12.40 -16.23
N PRO A 130 -0.51 11.83 -15.97
CA PRO A 130 0.51 11.70 -17.00
C PRO A 130 0.06 10.81 -18.18
N PRO A 131 0.54 11.07 -19.42
CA PRO A 131 0.10 10.35 -20.63
C PRO A 131 0.22 8.82 -20.52
N ALA A 132 1.33 8.32 -19.94
CA ALA A 132 1.52 6.89 -19.76
C ALA A 132 0.45 6.24 -18.86
N ILE A 133 -0.06 6.98 -17.87
CA ILE A 133 -1.14 6.50 -16.98
C ILE A 133 -2.50 6.60 -17.66
N GLN A 134 -2.72 7.67 -18.44
CA GLN A 134 -3.92 7.77 -19.28
C GLN A 134 -4.05 6.55 -20.20
N GLU A 135 -2.96 6.15 -20.87
CA GLU A 135 -2.90 4.94 -21.69
C GLU A 135 -3.18 3.67 -20.87
N GLN A 136 -2.54 3.52 -19.71
CA GLN A 136 -2.73 2.36 -18.83
C GLN A 136 -4.18 2.21 -18.33
N LEU A 137 -4.86 3.32 -18.05
CA LEU A 137 -6.29 3.32 -17.66
C LEU A 137 -7.22 2.92 -18.81
N MET A 138 -6.77 3.05 -20.06
CA MET A 138 -7.50 2.66 -21.26
C MET A 138 -7.22 1.22 -21.71
N LEU A 139 -6.26 0.51 -21.09
CA LEU A 139 -5.92 -0.88 -21.42
C LEU A 139 -6.99 -1.90 -21.00
N GLU A 140 -6.87 -3.11 -21.56
CA GLU A 140 -7.79 -4.24 -21.34
C GLU A 140 -8.05 -4.53 -19.86
N ARG A 141 -9.34 -4.74 -19.57
CA ARG A 141 -9.84 -5.08 -18.24
C ARG A 141 -9.51 -6.52 -17.86
N ASP A 142 -9.51 -6.80 -16.55
CA ASP A 142 -9.41 -8.18 -16.07
C ASP A 142 -10.68 -9.00 -16.44
N PRO A 143 -10.68 -10.34 -16.29
CA PRO A 143 -11.87 -11.17 -16.55
C PRO A 143 -13.12 -10.82 -15.71
N HIS A 144 -12.97 -9.95 -14.71
CA HIS A 144 -14.02 -9.44 -13.85
C HIS A 144 -14.42 -7.99 -14.20
N GLY A 145 -13.95 -7.44 -15.33
CA GLY A 145 -14.29 -6.11 -15.82
C GLY A 145 -13.62 -4.96 -15.06
N ASN A 146 -12.64 -5.25 -14.18
CA ASN A 146 -11.94 -4.22 -13.42
C ASN A 146 -10.69 -3.75 -14.17
N VAL A 147 -10.32 -2.48 -13.96
CA VAL A 147 -8.99 -1.99 -14.33
C VAL A 147 -7.93 -2.83 -13.60
N GLN A 148 -6.88 -3.19 -14.31
CA GLN A 148 -5.76 -3.91 -13.73
C GLN A 148 -4.87 -2.94 -12.93
N VAL A 149 -5.35 -2.50 -11.77
CA VAL A 149 -4.67 -1.52 -10.89
C VAL A 149 -3.25 -1.94 -10.53
N ALA A 150 -3.01 -3.25 -10.43
CA ALA A 150 -1.67 -3.81 -10.20
C ALA A 150 -0.64 -3.46 -11.28
N LYS A 151 -1.10 -3.23 -12.52
CA LYS A 151 -0.26 -2.79 -13.65
C LYS A 151 -0.02 -1.28 -13.65
N ILE A 152 -0.79 -0.51 -12.89
CA ILE A 152 -0.61 0.94 -12.85
C ILE A 152 0.62 1.26 -11.99
N GLU A 153 1.60 1.89 -12.63
CA GLU A 153 2.86 2.28 -12.02
C GLU A 153 2.68 3.56 -11.17
N THR A 154 1.90 3.43 -10.09
CA THR A 154 1.48 4.53 -9.20
C THR A 154 2.66 5.35 -8.67
N GLU A 155 3.80 4.71 -8.40
CA GLU A 155 5.04 5.37 -7.99
C GLU A 155 5.60 6.29 -9.08
N LYS A 156 5.58 5.86 -10.34
CA LYS A 156 6.06 6.69 -11.46
C LYS A 156 5.11 7.83 -11.75
N MET A 157 3.80 7.56 -11.66
CA MET A 157 2.76 8.58 -11.73
C MET A 157 3.04 9.69 -10.71
N LEU A 158 3.20 9.33 -9.42
CA LEU A 158 3.44 10.30 -8.36
C LEU A 158 4.77 11.04 -8.54
N ILE A 159 5.83 10.37 -9.04
CA ILE A 159 7.10 11.04 -9.37
C ILE A 159 6.86 12.16 -10.39
N GLN A 160 6.20 11.88 -11.52
CA GLN A 160 5.97 12.86 -12.59
C GLN A 160 5.09 14.03 -12.12
N MET A 161 4.09 13.75 -11.30
CA MET A 161 3.21 14.78 -10.73
C MET A 161 3.95 15.67 -9.74
N VAL A 162 4.80 15.08 -8.88
CA VAL A 162 5.67 15.80 -7.95
C VAL A 162 6.69 16.65 -8.70
N GLU A 163 7.29 16.13 -9.78
CA GLU A 163 8.22 16.88 -10.65
C GLU A 163 7.56 18.12 -11.24
N THR A 164 6.36 17.96 -11.82
CA THR A 164 5.60 19.05 -12.43
C THR A 164 5.26 20.15 -11.41
N GLU A 165 4.78 19.76 -10.24
CA GLU A 165 4.41 20.71 -9.17
C GLU A 165 5.65 21.39 -8.55
N LEU A 166 6.77 20.67 -8.39
CA LEU A 166 8.03 21.28 -7.92
C LEU A 166 8.63 22.25 -8.92
N GLU A 167 8.54 21.98 -10.22
CA GLU A 167 9.03 22.88 -11.26
C GLU A 167 8.18 24.17 -11.31
N LYS A 168 6.86 24.04 -11.16
CA LYS A 168 5.98 25.21 -10.98
C LYS A 168 6.40 26.05 -9.77
N ARG A 169 6.60 25.43 -8.61
CA ARG A 169 7.07 26.12 -7.38
C ARG A 169 8.45 26.73 -7.53
N LYS A 170 9.31 26.15 -8.36
CA LYS A 170 10.62 26.69 -8.70
C LYS A 170 10.52 27.95 -9.55
N GLN A 171 9.60 27.98 -10.52
CA GLN A 171 9.29 29.19 -11.30
C GLN A 171 8.71 30.31 -10.43
N GLU A 172 7.90 29.95 -9.43
CA GLU A 172 7.37 30.89 -8.42
C GLU A 172 8.41 31.31 -7.37
N GLY A 173 9.61 30.70 -7.36
CA GLY A 173 10.68 30.99 -6.41
C GLY A 173 10.50 30.38 -5.00
N SER A 174 9.43 29.59 -4.78
CA SER A 174 9.12 28.95 -3.50
C SER A 174 9.86 27.62 -3.29
N TYR A 175 10.51 27.08 -4.32
CA TYR A 175 11.38 25.90 -4.24
C TYR A 175 12.74 26.16 -4.90
N LYS A 176 13.83 25.90 -4.18
CA LYS A 176 15.22 26.10 -4.64
C LYS A 176 16.04 24.80 -4.70
N GLY A 177 15.42 23.69 -4.29
CA GLY A 177 16.09 22.39 -4.23
C GLY A 177 16.22 21.72 -5.60
N HIS A 178 16.88 20.57 -5.58
CA HIS A 178 16.91 19.64 -6.71
C HIS A 178 16.06 18.42 -6.35
N PHE A 179 15.21 17.98 -7.27
CA PHE A 179 14.45 16.75 -7.12
C PHE A 179 14.88 15.72 -8.17
N LYS A 180 15.10 14.48 -7.73
CA LYS A 180 15.33 13.34 -8.61
C LYS A 180 14.62 12.13 -8.05
N GLY A 181 13.48 11.79 -8.64
CA GLY A 181 12.70 10.61 -8.28
C GLY A 181 13.37 9.32 -8.74
N GLN A 182 13.27 8.27 -7.94
CA GLN A 182 13.65 6.90 -8.30
C GLN A 182 12.52 5.96 -7.90
N SER A 183 11.96 5.22 -8.87
CA SER A 183 10.88 4.26 -8.63
C SER A 183 11.41 2.89 -8.25
N HIS A 184 10.80 2.27 -7.25
CA HIS A 184 11.03 0.88 -6.85
C HIS A 184 9.68 0.20 -6.69
N PHE A 185 9.59 -1.07 -7.07
CA PHE A 185 8.41 -1.90 -6.79
C PHE A 185 8.87 -3.19 -6.11
N PHE A 186 8.50 -3.34 -4.84
CA PHE A 186 8.80 -4.55 -4.08
C PHE A 186 7.53 -5.36 -3.87
N GLY A 187 7.54 -6.61 -4.36
CA GLY A 187 6.39 -7.50 -4.30
C GLY A 187 6.77 -8.96 -4.56
N TYR A 188 6.99 -9.31 -5.83
CA TYR A 188 7.18 -10.71 -6.25
C TYR A 188 8.34 -11.40 -5.53
N GLU A 189 9.44 -10.69 -5.30
CA GLU A 189 10.62 -11.17 -4.59
C GLU A 189 10.35 -11.51 -3.11
N GLY A 190 9.29 -10.96 -2.51
CA GLY A 190 8.89 -11.26 -1.13
C GLY A 190 7.96 -12.47 -1.00
N ARG A 191 7.36 -12.96 -2.09
CA ARG A 191 6.33 -14.02 -2.03
C ARG A 191 6.88 -15.44 -2.01
N CYS A 192 8.08 -15.64 -2.56
CA CYS A 192 8.72 -16.96 -2.69
C CYS A 192 10.06 -17.02 -1.96
N GLY A 193 10.24 -16.19 -0.93
CA GLY A 193 11.39 -16.25 -0.03
C GLY A 193 11.28 -17.40 0.97
N LEU A 194 12.37 -17.67 1.69
CA LEU A 194 12.33 -18.58 2.84
C LEU A 194 11.41 -17.97 3.92
N PRO A 195 10.44 -18.74 4.47
CA PRO A 195 9.57 -18.25 5.54
C PRO A 195 10.36 -17.97 6.81
N THR A 196 9.94 -17.00 7.60
CA THR A 196 10.50 -16.74 8.94
C THR A 196 10.29 -17.95 9.86
N ASN A 197 10.97 -18.00 11.02
CA ASN A 197 10.69 -19.03 12.03
C ASN A 197 9.22 -18.97 12.49
N PHE A 198 8.68 -17.76 12.61
CA PHE A 198 7.26 -17.53 12.91
C PHE A 198 6.35 -18.15 11.85
N ASP A 199 6.52 -17.79 10.57
CA ASP A 199 5.69 -18.31 9.48
C ASP A 199 5.85 -19.81 9.29
N SER A 200 7.07 -20.35 9.47
CA SER A 200 7.33 -21.79 9.39
C SER A 200 6.53 -22.55 10.44
N THR A 201 6.57 -22.07 11.68
CA THR A 201 5.84 -22.67 12.81
C THR A 201 4.33 -22.50 12.65
N TYR A 202 3.88 -21.28 12.30
CA TYR A 202 2.47 -20.95 12.12
C TYR A 202 1.85 -21.77 11.00
N CYS A 203 2.48 -21.85 9.83
CA CYS A 203 2.00 -22.67 8.71
C CYS A 203 1.98 -24.17 9.06
N TYR A 204 2.99 -24.65 9.78
CA TYR A 204 3.01 -26.05 10.24
C TYR A 204 1.84 -26.34 11.18
N ALA A 205 1.60 -25.47 12.18
CA ALA A 205 0.49 -25.60 13.12
C ALA A 205 -0.88 -25.53 12.41
N LEU A 206 -1.05 -24.65 11.42
CA LEU A 206 -2.26 -24.56 10.60
C LEU A 206 -2.52 -25.87 9.84
N GLY A 207 -1.50 -26.45 9.20
CA GLY A 207 -1.60 -27.71 8.48
C GLY A 207 -1.93 -28.89 9.41
N TYR A 208 -1.26 -28.96 10.57
CA TYR A 208 -1.53 -29.98 11.57
C TYR A 208 -2.95 -29.85 12.14
N GLY A 209 -3.39 -28.63 12.45
CA GLY A 209 -4.75 -28.33 12.90
C GLY A 209 -5.81 -28.74 11.87
N ALA A 210 -5.57 -28.48 10.57
CA ALA A 210 -6.47 -28.92 9.52
C ALA A 210 -6.60 -30.44 9.45
N GLY A 211 -5.48 -31.17 9.58
CA GLY A 211 -5.49 -32.64 9.66
C GLY A 211 -6.27 -33.17 10.87
N ALA A 212 -6.10 -32.54 12.04
CA ALA A 212 -6.84 -32.89 13.24
C ALA A 212 -8.35 -32.64 13.08
N LEU A 213 -8.75 -31.49 12.52
CA LEU A 213 -10.16 -31.16 12.25
C LEU A 213 -10.81 -32.16 11.27
N LEU A 214 -10.08 -32.58 10.23
CA LEU A 214 -10.54 -33.61 9.30
C LEU A 214 -10.69 -34.97 9.98
N HIS A 215 -9.74 -35.36 10.84
CA HIS A 215 -9.77 -36.62 11.57
C HIS A 215 -11.01 -36.77 12.46
N ILE A 216 -11.44 -35.67 13.10
CA ILE A 216 -12.68 -35.64 13.90
C ILE A 216 -13.95 -35.36 13.08
N GLY A 217 -13.88 -35.41 11.75
CA GLY A 217 -15.03 -35.32 10.84
C GLY A 217 -15.64 -33.91 10.69
N LYS A 218 -14.88 -32.84 10.91
CA LYS A 218 -15.37 -31.46 10.73
C LYS A 218 -15.19 -30.99 9.29
N THR A 219 -16.08 -30.10 8.84
CA THR A 219 -16.07 -29.47 7.50
C THR A 219 -16.52 -28.01 7.59
N GLY A 220 -16.20 -27.21 6.58
CA GLY A 220 -16.58 -25.78 6.53
C GLY A 220 -15.85 -24.88 7.53
N LEU A 221 -14.72 -25.36 8.08
CA LEU A 221 -13.88 -24.61 9.02
C LEU A 221 -12.57 -24.18 8.35
N ILE A 222 -12.09 -23.00 8.73
CA ILE A 222 -10.72 -22.55 8.47
C ILE A 222 -9.88 -22.95 9.69
N SER A 223 -8.77 -23.66 9.47
CA SER A 223 -7.80 -23.94 10.54
C SER A 223 -7.28 -22.62 11.09
N SER A 224 -7.30 -22.46 12.41
CA SER A 224 -6.95 -21.20 13.08
C SER A 224 -5.98 -21.46 14.23
N VAL A 225 -4.94 -20.62 14.33
CA VAL A 225 -4.02 -20.62 15.47
C VAL A 225 -4.14 -19.28 16.19
N GLY A 226 -4.32 -19.32 17.51
CA GLY A 226 -4.44 -18.16 18.38
C GLY A 226 -3.25 -18.01 19.34
N ASN A 227 -3.23 -16.90 20.07
CA ASN A 227 -2.18 -16.56 21.04
C ASN A 227 -0.78 -16.40 20.39
N LEU A 228 -0.72 -15.80 19.20
CA LEU A 228 0.48 -15.74 18.35
C LEU A 228 1.63 -14.86 18.91
N GLY A 229 1.37 -14.05 19.93
CA GLY A 229 2.43 -13.30 20.63
C GLY A 229 3.07 -14.05 21.80
N ALA A 230 2.52 -15.18 22.22
CA ALA A 230 3.08 -16.03 23.27
C ALA A 230 4.09 -17.03 22.69
N PRO A 231 4.91 -17.69 23.55
CA PRO A 231 5.74 -18.80 23.11
C PRO A 231 4.92 -19.89 22.40
N VAL A 232 5.52 -20.54 21.41
CA VAL A 232 4.85 -21.55 20.56
C VAL A 232 4.11 -22.64 21.35
N ALA A 233 4.64 -23.03 22.51
CA ALA A 233 4.03 -24.02 23.39
C ALA A 233 2.66 -23.60 23.97
N GLU A 234 2.36 -22.30 23.96
CA GLU A 234 1.12 -21.70 24.47
C GLU A 234 0.14 -21.30 23.35
N TRP A 235 0.48 -21.60 22.09
CA TRP A 235 -0.41 -21.37 20.96
C TRP A 235 -1.64 -22.28 21.04
N THR A 236 -2.81 -21.72 20.71
CA THR A 236 -4.05 -22.50 20.64
C THR A 236 -4.34 -22.85 19.20
N VAL A 237 -4.78 -24.08 18.93
CA VAL A 237 -5.11 -24.54 17.57
C VAL A 237 -6.57 -24.99 17.54
N GLY A 238 -7.31 -24.55 16.53
CA GLY A 238 -8.74 -24.83 16.39
C GLY A 238 -9.27 -24.61 14.98
N GLY A 239 -10.59 -24.51 14.86
CA GLY A 239 -11.26 -24.23 13.58
C GLY A 239 -12.27 -23.10 13.72
N THR A 240 -12.14 -22.09 12.87
CA THR A 240 -13.08 -20.97 12.76
C THR A 240 -14.08 -21.24 11.64
N ALA A 241 -15.38 -21.08 11.90
CA ALA A 241 -16.40 -21.33 10.89
C ALA A 241 -16.28 -20.35 9.72
N LEU A 242 -16.15 -20.86 8.49
CA LEU A 242 -15.98 -20.02 7.29
C LEU A 242 -17.10 -18.98 7.16
N THR A 243 -18.33 -19.37 7.45
CA THR A 243 -19.52 -18.51 7.37
C THR A 243 -19.49 -17.33 8.33
N SER A 244 -18.75 -17.42 9.44
CA SER A 244 -18.60 -16.29 10.39
C SER A 244 -17.79 -15.13 9.82
N LEU A 245 -17.01 -15.37 8.76
CA LEU A 245 -16.20 -14.36 8.08
C LEU A 245 -16.84 -13.85 6.78
N MET A 246 -18.01 -14.38 6.41
CA MET A 246 -18.68 -14.04 5.16
C MET A 246 -19.57 -12.80 5.30
N ASP A 247 -19.64 -12.04 4.22
CA ASP A 247 -20.53 -10.90 4.01
C ASP A 247 -21.16 -11.04 2.61
N VAL A 248 -22.17 -10.22 2.30
CA VAL A 248 -22.87 -10.23 1.01
C VAL A 248 -22.49 -8.99 0.20
N GLU A 249 -21.74 -9.19 -0.89
CA GLU A 249 -21.36 -8.12 -1.82
C GLU A 249 -22.10 -8.23 -3.14
N ARG A 250 -22.43 -7.10 -3.77
CA ARG A 250 -23.00 -7.07 -5.13
C ARG A 250 -21.88 -7.05 -6.17
N ARG A 251 -21.72 -8.12 -6.96
CA ARG A 251 -20.74 -8.26 -8.04
C ARG A 251 -21.45 -8.60 -9.36
N HIS A 252 -21.17 -7.84 -10.42
CA HIS A 252 -21.86 -7.96 -11.72
C HIS A 252 -23.40 -7.97 -11.59
N GLY A 253 -23.93 -7.04 -10.79
CA GLY A 253 -25.37 -6.91 -10.56
C GLY A 253 -26.00 -7.97 -9.66
N LYS A 254 -25.30 -9.05 -9.29
CA LYS A 254 -25.78 -10.15 -8.44
C LYS A 254 -25.18 -10.10 -7.03
N PHE A 255 -25.96 -10.43 -6.02
CA PHE A 255 -25.45 -10.61 -4.65
C PHE A 255 -24.71 -11.95 -4.55
N LYS A 256 -23.46 -11.91 -4.08
CA LYS A 256 -22.60 -13.08 -3.90
C LYS A 256 -22.04 -13.08 -2.47
N PRO A 257 -21.99 -14.24 -1.79
CA PRO A 257 -21.35 -14.34 -0.49
C PRO A 257 -19.82 -14.34 -0.68
N VAL A 258 -19.13 -13.51 0.08
CA VAL A 258 -17.68 -13.32 -0.02
C VAL A 258 -17.09 -13.10 1.36
N ILE A 259 -15.79 -13.35 1.54
CA ILE A 259 -15.11 -12.99 2.79
C ILE A 259 -14.80 -11.49 2.75
N LYS A 260 -15.24 -10.76 3.78
CA LYS A 260 -14.95 -9.34 3.91
C LYS A 260 -13.45 -9.14 4.10
N LYS A 261 -12.85 -8.25 3.31
CA LYS A 261 -11.42 -7.93 3.43
C LYS A 261 -11.19 -7.12 4.70
N ALA A 262 -10.23 -7.56 5.52
CA ALA A 262 -9.77 -6.80 6.68
C ALA A 262 -8.82 -5.68 6.20
N MET A 263 -9.21 -4.44 6.47
CA MET A 263 -8.47 -3.24 6.08
C MET A 263 -7.65 -2.72 7.27
N VAL A 264 -6.75 -1.76 7.06
CA VAL A 264 -6.09 -1.07 8.17
C VAL A 264 -7.13 -0.33 9.02
N GLU A 265 -7.16 -0.60 10.32
CA GLU A 265 -8.02 0.09 11.26
C GLU A 265 -7.38 1.42 11.70
N LEU A 266 -7.98 2.55 11.30
CA LEU A 266 -7.44 3.89 11.63
C LEU A 266 -7.50 4.21 13.13
N GLU A 267 -8.35 3.51 13.88
CA GLU A 267 -8.40 3.61 15.35
C GLU A 267 -7.57 2.53 16.05
N GLY A 268 -6.99 1.61 15.29
CA GLY A 268 -6.15 0.52 15.78
C GLY A 268 -4.78 1.00 16.27
N ALA A 269 -4.17 0.25 17.19
CA ALA A 269 -2.88 0.56 17.77
C ALA A 269 -1.74 0.72 16.72
N PRO A 270 -1.63 -0.12 15.67
CA PRO A 270 -0.59 0.03 14.65
C PRO A 270 -0.65 1.39 13.93
N PHE A 271 -1.84 1.80 13.48
CA PHE A 271 -2.00 3.07 12.79
C PHE A 271 -1.80 4.26 13.73
N LYS A 272 -2.33 4.21 14.96
CA LYS A 272 -2.13 5.27 15.96
C LYS A 272 -0.66 5.49 16.29
N LYS A 273 0.11 4.41 16.45
CA LYS A 273 1.57 4.46 16.66
C LYS A 273 2.26 5.14 15.47
N PHE A 274 1.97 4.71 14.24
CA PHE A 274 2.49 5.35 13.03
C PHE A 274 2.13 6.84 12.95
N ALA A 275 0.86 7.18 13.15
CA ALA A 275 0.36 8.55 13.08
C ALA A 275 1.01 9.48 14.13
N SER A 276 1.36 8.95 15.30
CA SER A 276 2.04 9.72 16.37
C SER A 276 3.49 10.09 16.03
N LEU A 277 4.14 9.35 15.13
CA LEU A 277 5.57 9.49 14.83
C LEU A 277 5.86 10.05 13.43
N ARG A 278 4.90 9.93 12.49
CA ARG A 278 5.10 10.27 11.07
C ARG A 278 5.58 11.70 10.80
N ASP A 279 5.11 12.68 11.59
CA ASP A 279 5.49 14.09 11.40
C ASP A 279 6.97 14.32 11.77
N GLU A 280 7.47 13.61 12.78
CA GLU A 280 8.91 13.62 13.08
C GLU A 280 9.70 12.94 11.96
N TRP A 281 9.26 11.77 11.49
CA TRP A 281 9.94 11.00 10.45
C TRP A 281 9.99 11.73 9.11
N ALA A 282 8.96 12.53 8.81
CA ALA A 282 8.90 13.36 7.61
C ALA A 282 10.07 14.34 7.53
N LEU A 283 10.42 14.99 8.64
CA LEU A 283 11.43 16.04 8.67
C LEU A 283 12.82 15.54 9.07
N LYS A 284 12.90 14.55 9.97
CA LYS A 284 14.17 14.02 10.49
C LYS A 284 14.54 12.68 9.85
N ASN A 285 15.84 12.42 9.72
CA ASN A 285 16.34 11.15 9.17
C ASN A 285 16.47 10.10 10.28
N ARG A 286 15.35 9.51 10.70
CA ARG A 286 15.24 8.49 11.76
C ARG A 286 15.18 7.04 11.22
N TYR A 287 15.78 6.81 10.06
CA TYR A 287 15.70 5.53 9.36
C TYR A 287 16.23 4.36 10.19
N ILE A 288 15.54 3.22 10.10
CA ILE A 288 15.96 1.94 10.65
C ILE A 288 16.23 0.97 9.49
N SER A 289 17.33 0.22 9.60
CA SER A 289 17.64 -0.87 8.69
C SER A 289 17.59 -2.20 9.44
N PRO A 290 16.49 -2.98 9.32
CA PRO A 290 16.25 -4.18 10.14
C PRO A 290 17.16 -5.37 9.81
N GLY A 291 17.98 -5.30 8.74
CA GLY A 291 18.81 -6.42 8.30
C GLY A 291 18.04 -7.53 7.59
N PRO A 292 18.70 -8.63 7.20
CA PRO A 292 18.06 -9.80 6.61
C PRO A 292 17.46 -10.72 7.68
N ILE A 293 16.46 -11.52 7.28
CA ILE A 293 15.86 -12.57 8.12
C ILE A 293 16.97 -13.47 8.68
N GLN A 294 16.96 -13.68 10.00
CA GLN A 294 17.84 -14.63 10.69
C GLN A 294 17.04 -15.88 11.06
N PHE A 295 17.67 -17.05 10.94
CA PHE A 295 17.08 -18.33 11.35
C PHE A 295 17.63 -18.86 12.67
N MET A 296 18.71 -18.24 13.15
CA MET A 296 19.40 -18.60 14.39
C MET A 296 19.88 -17.32 15.09
N GLY A 297 19.95 -17.38 16.42
CA GLY A 297 20.46 -16.29 17.24
C GLY A 297 19.42 -15.21 17.57
N PRO A 298 19.85 -14.10 18.19
CA PRO A 298 18.92 -13.04 18.61
C PRO A 298 18.12 -12.47 17.44
N GLY A 299 16.80 -12.38 17.61
CA GLY A 299 15.87 -11.81 16.62
C GLY A 299 15.37 -12.79 15.56
N SER A 300 15.78 -14.06 15.56
CA SER A 300 15.25 -15.07 14.61
C SER A 300 13.76 -15.34 14.79
N ASP A 301 13.24 -15.13 16.00
CA ASP A 301 11.84 -15.36 16.36
C ASP A 301 11.05 -14.04 16.49
N ALA A 302 11.57 -12.96 15.92
CA ALA A 302 10.88 -11.68 15.89
C ALA A 302 9.56 -11.80 15.09
N ILE A 303 8.51 -11.21 15.63
CA ILE A 303 7.20 -11.07 14.98
C ILE A 303 7.01 -9.65 14.46
N SER A 304 5.99 -9.43 13.63
CA SER A 304 5.71 -8.11 13.07
C SER A 304 5.34 -7.09 14.15
N HIS A 305 5.69 -5.82 13.90
CA HIS A 305 5.34 -4.71 14.80
C HIS A 305 3.82 -4.56 14.88
N THR A 306 3.12 -4.83 13.78
CA THR A 306 1.65 -4.85 13.71
C THR A 306 1.06 -5.85 14.70
N LEU A 307 1.55 -7.11 14.70
CA LEU A 307 1.04 -8.14 15.62
C LEU A 307 1.33 -7.78 17.08
N LEU A 308 2.53 -7.26 17.38
CA LEU A 308 2.88 -6.80 18.72
C LEU A 308 1.92 -5.70 19.20
N LEU A 309 1.69 -4.68 18.37
CA LEU A 309 0.82 -3.54 18.72
C LEU A 309 -0.65 -3.96 18.87
N GLU A 310 -1.14 -4.87 18.05
CA GLU A 310 -2.51 -5.40 18.16
C GLU A 310 -2.71 -6.21 19.45
N LEU A 311 -1.66 -6.88 19.94
CA LEU A 311 -1.66 -7.59 21.21
C LEU A 311 -1.39 -6.67 22.42
N GLY A 312 -1.21 -5.36 22.21
CA GLY A 312 -0.93 -4.39 23.27
C GLY A 312 0.51 -4.41 23.80
N ALA A 313 1.43 -5.04 23.08
CA ALA A 313 2.86 -4.99 23.38
C ALA A 313 3.52 -3.75 22.74
N ASP A 314 4.63 -3.30 23.32
CA ASP A 314 5.45 -2.24 22.73
C ASP A 314 6.18 -2.75 21.48
N ALA A 315 6.09 -1.98 20.41
CA ALA A 315 6.83 -2.16 19.16
C ALA A 315 7.56 -0.87 18.75
#